data_AF-A0A0H2SD07-F1
#
_entry.id   AF-A0A0H2SD07-F1
#
_cell.length_a   1.000
_cell.length_b   1.000
_cell.length_c   1.000
_cell.angle_alpha   90.00
_cell.angle_beta   90.00
_cell.angle_gamma   90.00
#
_symmetry.space_group_name_H-M   'P 1'
#
loop_
_entity.id
_entity.type
_entity.pdbx_description
1 polymer ?
#
loop_
_entity_poly.entity_id
_entity_poly.type
_entity_poly.pdbx_seq_one_letter_code
_entity_poly.pdbx_strand_id
1 'polypeptide(L)'
;MTFSSTPAENGTYRIKIYDQDLYLESIPTSETSASTSWMRLAAPNATSDKQKWILTKSGSLWTIQSADNAGLKYKKTSQTYRGHGFPYPEGTSLRWSITEYEGLYSKFSNPQNGTDCFDSQYRAQGDDAVHFWAKGSSRSSAPYQCFVFEPVAEEPQNKLDIVFIQDSTGSQQMYINAARTQIKQIIKDVQDKGGYKDGSVRFSLIAFRDHPPQDRSFVTKVYPFTSDVNIMESHLQDLIASGGGDGPEAQADGLFDAYNAAWDDDATKMVILITDSPPHGVEPSADGFPGGCPCTHDPLRTAAMMKDADISLRVIACEPTLTNEYSQALAFYYALVRAAGGDESDLVPLGNADSKIVQAAVTGLVSRACVDARLTSEYKGKIQQQFARNMSTDAITTEVYNDLAAHHTTQYTIKNTASYEISDEVRRNIDIWAGASSVAEGKRKIMEAQRAGVTAKFVSEGMPKVSVEEAPINKADVSRIISKALRKVPGKSQ
;
A
#
# COMPACT_ATOMS: atom_id res chain seq x y z
N MET A 1 -4.77 7.13 22.28
CA MET A 1 -4.51 5.70 22.49
C MET A 1 -5.74 5.08 23.15
N THR A 2 -6.44 4.21 22.46
CA THR A 2 -7.64 3.52 22.97
C THR A 2 -7.20 2.21 23.61
N PHE A 3 -7.01 2.23 24.93
CA PHE A 3 -6.84 1.01 25.72
C PHE A 3 -8.21 0.36 25.93
N SER A 4 -8.29 -0.94 25.76
CA SER A 4 -9.51 -1.71 26.01
C SER A 4 -9.34 -2.65 27.19
N SER A 5 -10.44 -2.83 27.91
CA SER A 5 -10.59 -3.81 28.98
C SER A 5 -10.47 -5.24 28.48
N THR A 6 -10.83 -5.46 27.21
CA THR A 6 -10.84 -6.74 26.52
C THR A 6 -10.31 -6.55 25.10
N PRO A 7 -9.60 -7.52 24.52
CA PRO A 7 -9.31 -7.47 23.09
C PRO A 7 -10.65 -7.40 22.33
N ALA A 8 -10.82 -6.39 21.47
CA ALA A 8 -12.09 -6.17 20.77
C ALA A 8 -12.34 -7.24 19.69
N GLU A 9 -11.25 -7.75 19.11
CA GLU A 9 -11.23 -8.77 18.07
C GLU A 9 -9.92 -9.58 18.15
N ASN A 10 -9.81 -10.63 17.34
CA ASN A 10 -8.55 -11.34 17.18
C ASN A 10 -7.51 -10.37 16.58
N GLY A 11 -6.28 -10.40 17.08
CA GLY A 11 -5.23 -9.52 16.55
C GLY A 11 -4.00 -9.44 17.44
N THR A 12 -3.10 -8.53 17.09
CA THR A 12 -1.88 -8.27 17.86
C THR A 12 -2.11 -7.13 18.87
N TYR A 13 -1.68 -7.33 20.11
CA TYR A 13 -1.87 -6.38 21.20
C TYR A 13 -0.57 -6.18 21.99
N ARG A 14 -0.42 -4.97 22.54
CA ARG A 14 0.46 -4.68 23.65
C ARG A 14 -0.35 -4.80 24.94
N ILE A 15 0.19 -5.52 25.92
CA ILE A 15 -0.48 -5.75 27.20
C ILE A 15 0.20 -4.88 28.25
N LYS A 16 -0.57 -3.97 28.85
CA LYS A 16 -0.10 -2.94 29.77
C LYS A 16 -0.74 -3.12 31.13
N ILE A 17 -0.01 -2.79 32.20
CA ILE A 17 -0.61 -2.58 33.52
C ILE A 17 -1.37 -1.25 33.53
N TYR A 18 -2.66 -1.27 33.80
CA TYR A 18 -3.56 -0.12 33.66
C TYR A 18 -3.04 1.17 34.31
N ASP A 19 -2.53 1.10 35.53
CA ASP A 19 -2.04 2.25 36.32
C ASP A 19 -0.55 2.55 36.12
N GLN A 20 0.15 1.85 35.22
CA GLN A 20 1.59 2.01 34.99
C GLN A 20 1.94 2.00 33.51
N ASP A 21 2.87 2.85 33.08
CA ASP A 21 3.45 2.80 31.72
C ASP A 21 4.49 1.68 31.59
N LEU A 22 4.09 0.46 31.97
CA LEU A 22 4.89 -0.76 31.85
C LEU A 22 4.13 -1.84 31.10
N TYR A 23 4.81 -2.44 30.13
CA TYR A 23 4.28 -3.43 29.21
C TYR A 23 4.88 -4.81 29.47
N LEU A 24 4.11 -5.86 29.16
CA LEU A 24 4.63 -7.23 29.14
C LEU A 24 5.61 -7.41 27.98
N GLU A 25 6.83 -7.83 28.29
CA GLU A 25 7.91 -8.09 27.34
C GLU A 25 8.48 -9.50 27.51
N SER A 26 8.64 -10.25 26.41
CA SER A 26 9.35 -11.53 26.37
C SER A 26 10.88 -11.35 26.49
N ILE A 27 11.57 -12.30 27.11
CA ILE A 27 13.04 -12.31 27.27
C ILE A 27 13.63 -13.47 26.45
N PRO A 28 14.59 -13.21 25.55
CA PRO A 28 15.21 -14.25 24.73
C PRO A 28 16.10 -15.20 25.53
N THR A 29 16.20 -16.42 25.02
CA THR A 29 16.98 -17.54 25.56
C THR A 29 18.49 -17.28 25.67
N SER A 30 19.04 -16.29 24.96
CA SER A 30 20.49 -15.98 24.93
C SER A 30 20.95 -15.03 26.03
N GLU A 31 20.04 -14.28 26.66
CA GLU A 31 20.40 -13.31 27.72
C GLU A 31 20.65 -13.99 29.07
N THR A 32 20.34 -15.29 29.20
CA THR A 32 20.59 -16.07 30.42
C THR A 32 21.07 -17.48 30.13
N SER A 33 21.93 -18.00 31.01
CA SER A 33 22.43 -19.37 30.94
C SER A 33 21.32 -20.37 31.34
N ALA A 34 20.42 -20.64 30.40
CA ALA A 34 19.67 -21.89 30.20
C ALA A 34 18.45 -21.60 29.31
N SER A 35 18.48 -22.13 28.08
CA SER A 35 17.38 -22.51 27.15
C SER A 35 15.90 -22.28 27.57
N THR A 36 15.54 -21.11 28.08
CA THR A 36 14.20 -20.82 28.59
C THR A 36 13.79 -19.35 28.33
N SER A 37 12.64 -19.14 27.70
CA SER A 37 12.07 -17.80 27.40
C SER A 37 11.19 -17.32 28.55
N TRP A 38 11.30 -16.05 28.97
CA TRP A 38 10.61 -15.51 30.17
C TRP A 38 9.81 -14.24 29.86
N MET A 39 9.10 -13.68 30.85
CA MET A 39 8.45 -12.35 30.75
C MET A 39 8.98 -11.38 31.80
N ARG A 40 9.00 -10.10 31.47
CA ARG A 40 9.19 -8.98 32.41
C ARG A 40 8.24 -7.84 32.10
N LEU A 41 8.09 -6.94 33.07
CA LEU A 41 7.60 -5.59 32.80
C LEU A 41 8.75 -4.76 32.25
N ALA A 42 8.50 -4.06 31.16
CA ALA A 42 9.45 -3.17 30.51
C ALA A 42 8.81 -1.82 30.19
N ALA A 43 9.65 -0.80 30.04
CA ALA A 43 9.22 0.48 29.51
C ALA A 43 8.66 0.33 28.08
N PRO A 44 7.72 1.17 27.64
CA PRO A 44 7.14 1.09 26.30
C PRO A 44 8.21 1.12 25.22
N ASN A 45 8.11 0.18 24.29
CA ASN A 45 8.92 0.13 23.08
C ASN A 45 8.07 -0.29 21.88
N ALA A 46 7.71 0.68 21.04
CA ALA A 46 6.81 0.47 19.89
C ALA A 46 7.38 -0.47 18.82
N THR A 47 8.70 -0.60 18.73
CA THR A 47 9.36 -1.43 17.70
C THR A 47 9.70 -2.84 18.17
N SER A 48 9.55 -3.12 19.47
CA SER A 48 9.92 -4.41 20.06
C SER A 48 8.83 -5.45 19.84
N ASP A 49 9.07 -6.43 18.98
CA ASP A 49 8.19 -7.60 18.83
C ASP A 49 8.05 -8.41 20.13
N LYS A 50 9.01 -8.25 21.06
CA LYS A 50 8.96 -8.85 22.40
C LYS A 50 7.81 -8.32 23.25
N GLN A 51 7.29 -7.12 22.94
CA GLN A 51 6.15 -6.51 23.66
C GLN A 51 4.80 -6.78 22.98
N LYS A 52 4.80 -7.49 21.84
CA LYS A 52 3.61 -7.76 21.02
C LYS A 52 3.09 -9.18 21.26
N TRP A 53 1.78 -9.31 21.39
CA TRP A 53 1.10 -10.55 21.72
C TRP A 53 -0.07 -10.79 20.76
N ILE A 54 -0.11 -11.94 20.12
CA ILE A 54 -1.20 -12.38 19.24
C ILE A 54 -2.29 -13.00 20.12
N LEU A 55 -3.50 -12.44 20.07
CA LEU A 55 -4.67 -12.91 20.82
C LEU A 55 -5.75 -13.42 19.87
N THR A 56 -6.28 -14.61 20.15
CA THR A 56 -7.33 -15.28 19.34
C THR A 56 -8.44 -15.82 20.25
N LYS A 57 -9.72 -15.62 19.88
CA LYS A 57 -10.88 -16.07 20.67
C LYS A 57 -11.54 -17.30 20.04
N SER A 58 -11.90 -18.28 20.89
CA SER A 58 -12.76 -19.41 20.57
C SER A 58 -13.77 -19.62 21.71
N GLY A 59 -15.04 -19.24 21.49
CA GLY A 59 -16.04 -19.22 22.56
C GLY A 59 -15.69 -18.20 23.65
N SER A 60 -15.63 -18.62 24.92
CA SER A 60 -15.18 -17.80 26.06
C SER A 60 -13.66 -17.91 26.31
N LEU A 61 -12.93 -18.66 25.49
CA LEU A 61 -11.51 -18.89 25.63
C LEU A 61 -10.72 -17.96 24.71
N TRP A 62 -9.82 -17.17 25.28
CA TRP A 62 -8.77 -16.46 24.54
C TRP A 62 -7.49 -17.30 24.53
N THR A 63 -6.76 -17.28 23.43
CA THR A 63 -5.41 -17.83 23.32
C THR A 63 -4.44 -16.69 23.03
N ILE A 64 -3.39 -16.58 23.83
CA ILE A 64 -2.29 -15.64 23.70
C ILE A 64 -1.02 -16.34 23.23
N GLN A 65 -0.29 -15.71 22.30
CA GLN A 65 1.00 -16.15 21.77
C GLN A 65 1.93 -14.93 21.63
N SER A 66 3.19 -15.06 22.03
CA SER A 66 4.17 -13.99 21.80
C SER A 66 4.44 -13.83 20.29
N ALA A 67 4.48 -12.60 19.78
CA ALA A 67 4.68 -12.33 18.35
C ALA A 67 6.08 -12.77 17.85
N ASP A 68 7.06 -12.82 18.74
CA ASP A 68 8.42 -13.31 18.47
C ASP A 68 8.55 -14.85 18.49
N ASN A 69 7.43 -15.58 18.67
CA ASN A 69 7.38 -17.05 18.80
C ASN A 69 8.25 -17.63 19.93
N ALA A 70 8.58 -16.86 20.97
CA ALA A 70 9.51 -17.32 22.01
C ALA A 70 8.95 -18.45 22.91
N GLY A 71 7.63 -18.70 22.93
CA GLY A 71 6.98 -19.51 23.99
C GLY A 71 7.27 -18.94 25.39
N LEU A 72 6.69 -19.48 26.46
CA LEU A 72 7.15 -19.08 27.81
C LEU A 72 7.53 -20.30 28.66
N LYS A 73 8.54 -20.09 29.50
CA LYS A 73 8.99 -20.98 30.57
C LYS A 73 9.09 -20.16 31.85
N TYR A 74 8.95 -20.79 33.01
CA TYR A 74 8.98 -20.09 34.30
C TYR A 74 10.28 -20.36 35.07
N LYS A 75 10.98 -19.28 35.51
CA LYS A 75 12.04 -19.34 36.53
C LYS A 75 11.93 -18.16 37.49
N LYS A 76 11.84 -18.45 38.78
CA LYS A 76 11.75 -17.47 39.89
C LYS A 76 13.11 -16.78 40.11
N THR A 77 13.22 -15.47 39.93
CA THR A 77 14.44 -14.69 40.27
C THR A 77 14.13 -13.36 40.98
N SER A 78 15.15 -12.63 41.41
CA SER A 78 15.03 -11.35 42.17
C SER A 78 14.84 -10.10 41.30
N GLN A 79 15.08 -10.19 39.98
CA GLN A 79 14.97 -9.09 39.02
C GLN A 79 13.66 -9.11 38.22
N THR A 80 12.87 -10.18 38.34
CA THR A 80 11.48 -10.20 37.87
C THR A 80 10.64 -9.38 38.83
N TYR A 81 9.91 -8.40 38.29
CA TYR A 81 9.04 -7.48 39.01
C TYR A 81 8.16 -8.22 40.05
N ARG A 82 8.02 -7.66 41.26
CA ARG A 82 7.12 -8.19 42.30
C ARG A 82 5.69 -7.72 42.00
N GLY A 83 5.08 -8.30 40.97
CA GLY A 83 3.69 -8.10 40.62
C GLY A 83 2.92 -9.40 40.79
N HIS A 84 1.69 -9.30 41.30
CA HIS A 84 0.78 -10.43 41.40
C HIS A 84 0.45 -10.83 39.98
N GLY A 85 1.22 -11.81 39.47
CA GLY A 85 1.07 -12.09 38.07
C GLY A 85 1.72 -13.12 37.19
N PHE A 86 1.25 -14.38 37.12
CA PHE A 86 1.84 -15.37 36.23
C PHE A 86 0.80 -16.13 35.41
N PRO A 87 0.93 -16.11 34.07
CA PRO A 87 0.25 -17.09 33.26
C PRO A 87 0.81 -18.48 33.60
N TYR A 88 -0.05 -19.50 33.64
CA TYR A 88 0.33 -20.88 33.95
C TYR A 88 0.55 -21.64 32.63
N PRO A 89 1.79 -21.92 32.20
CA PRO A 89 2.02 -22.73 31.01
C PRO A 89 1.61 -24.18 31.25
N GLU A 90 0.90 -24.79 30.31
CA GLU A 90 0.87 -26.25 30.14
C GLU A 90 2.20 -26.74 29.50
N GLY A 91 3.33 -26.52 30.18
CA GLY A 91 4.65 -26.91 29.67
C GLY A 91 5.27 -25.91 28.68
N THR A 92 6.15 -26.37 27.79
CA THR A 92 6.90 -25.50 26.84
C THR A 92 6.06 -25.03 25.65
N SER A 93 4.81 -24.63 25.88
CA SER A 93 3.86 -24.29 24.82
C SER A 93 4.12 -22.89 24.25
N LEU A 94 3.97 -22.77 22.92
CA LEU A 94 3.95 -21.50 22.20
C LEU A 94 2.64 -20.73 22.39
N ARG A 95 1.58 -21.41 22.83
CA ARG A 95 0.21 -20.90 22.92
C ARG A 95 -0.39 -21.15 24.31
N TRP A 96 -1.11 -20.16 24.79
CA TRP A 96 -1.52 -20.06 26.18
C TRP A 96 -2.97 -19.65 26.25
N SER A 97 -3.75 -20.29 27.10
CA SER A 97 -5.19 -20.00 27.19
C SER A 97 -5.49 -19.05 28.35
N ILE A 98 -6.40 -18.11 28.12
CA ILE A 98 -6.98 -17.19 29.09
C ILE A 98 -8.50 -17.34 28.97
N THR A 99 -9.16 -17.82 30.01
CA THR A 99 -10.62 -17.98 29.99
C THR A 99 -11.29 -16.72 30.53
N GLU A 100 -12.25 -16.18 29.78
CA GLU A 100 -13.17 -15.15 30.27
C GLU A 100 -14.17 -15.82 31.23
N TYR A 101 -14.23 -15.39 32.49
CA TYR A 101 -15.04 -16.03 33.52
C TYR A 101 -16.13 -15.08 34.06
N GLU A 102 -17.41 -15.47 33.92
CA GLU A 102 -18.57 -14.79 34.51
C GLU A 102 -18.91 -15.39 35.88
N GLY A 103 -18.12 -15.07 36.91
CA GLY A 103 -18.35 -15.49 38.29
C GLY A 103 -18.89 -14.38 39.19
N LEU A 104 -19.12 -14.68 40.49
CA LEU A 104 -19.44 -13.72 41.57
C LEU A 104 -18.29 -12.73 41.89
N TYR A 105 -17.45 -12.42 40.92
CA TYR A 105 -16.50 -11.34 40.96
C TYR A 105 -17.06 -10.23 40.08
N SER A 106 -17.18 -9.04 40.66
CA SER A 106 -17.59 -7.86 39.93
C SER A 106 -16.51 -7.51 38.90
N LYS A 107 -16.89 -7.49 37.62
CA LYS A 107 -16.29 -6.59 36.61
C LYS A 107 -15.86 -5.31 37.33
N PHE A 108 -14.56 -5.08 37.48
CA PHE A 108 -14.09 -3.94 38.25
C PHE A 108 -14.10 -2.73 37.32
N SER A 109 -15.14 -1.93 37.44
CA SER A 109 -15.18 -0.61 36.83
C SER A 109 -14.25 0.30 37.62
N ASN A 110 -13.20 0.80 36.98
CA ASN A 110 -12.26 1.71 37.61
C ASN A 110 -13.02 2.92 38.17
N PRO A 111 -12.95 3.19 39.49
CA PRO A 111 -13.68 4.31 40.09
C PRO A 111 -13.26 5.69 39.56
N GLN A 112 -12.12 5.82 38.88
CA GLN A 112 -11.64 7.07 38.29
C GLN A 112 -12.20 7.36 36.89
N ASN A 113 -12.55 6.35 36.09
CA ASN A 113 -13.00 6.57 34.70
C ASN A 113 -14.05 5.59 34.16
N GLY A 114 -14.53 4.66 34.98
CA GLY A 114 -15.60 3.73 34.63
C GLY A 114 -15.19 2.55 33.75
N THR A 115 -13.92 2.45 33.34
CA THR A 115 -13.46 1.38 32.46
C THR A 115 -13.39 0.06 33.22
N ASP A 116 -13.99 -0.98 32.65
CA ASP A 116 -13.92 -2.33 33.18
C ASP A 116 -12.50 -2.92 32.99
N CYS A 117 -12.07 -3.85 33.83
CA CYS A 117 -10.74 -4.48 33.71
C CYS A 117 -10.82 -6.00 33.97
N PHE A 118 -9.86 -6.77 33.45
CA PHE A 118 -9.70 -8.17 33.84
C PHE A 118 -9.03 -8.29 35.22
N ASP A 119 -9.61 -9.15 36.07
CA ASP A 119 -9.11 -9.54 37.39
C ASP A 119 -8.89 -11.07 37.45
N SER A 120 -7.95 -11.53 38.28
CA SER A 120 -7.55 -12.94 38.39
C SER A 120 -7.50 -13.40 39.86
N GLN A 121 -8.67 -13.76 40.42
CA GLN A 121 -8.76 -14.36 41.76
C GLN A 121 -9.20 -15.84 41.77
N TYR A 122 -8.68 -16.55 42.77
CA TYR A 122 -8.58 -18.01 43.00
C TYR A 122 -9.87 -18.81 43.20
N ARG A 123 -9.87 -20.11 42.79
CA ARG A 123 -10.44 -21.25 43.57
C ARG A 123 -9.60 -22.54 43.47
N ALA A 124 -9.93 -23.50 44.33
CA ALA A 124 -9.08 -24.60 44.76
C ALA A 124 -9.43 -25.96 44.15
N GLN A 125 -8.35 -26.72 43.90
CA GLN A 125 -8.16 -28.15 43.66
C GLN A 125 -8.95 -28.78 42.49
N GLY A 126 -8.27 -28.83 41.34
CA GLY A 126 -8.77 -29.32 40.04
C GLY A 126 -8.75 -28.27 38.93
N ASP A 127 -8.26 -27.05 39.21
CA ASP A 127 -8.41 -25.88 38.34
C ASP A 127 -7.23 -25.67 37.36
N ASP A 128 -7.56 -25.66 36.06
CA ASP A 128 -6.65 -25.35 34.94
C ASP A 128 -6.78 -23.86 34.53
N ALA A 129 -6.73 -22.95 35.51
CA ALA A 129 -6.88 -21.51 35.30
C ALA A 129 -5.70 -20.69 35.84
N VAL A 130 -5.45 -19.57 35.15
CA VAL A 130 -4.30 -18.71 35.32
C VAL A 130 -4.44 -17.79 36.56
N HIS A 131 -3.45 -17.81 37.46
CA HIS A 131 -3.44 -17.00 38.69
C HIS A 131 -2.14 -16.24 38.94
N PHE A 132 -2.34 -15.03 39.47
CA PHE A 132 -1.37 -13.96 39.50
C PHE A 132 -1.02 -13.64 41.00
N TRP A 133 -0.04 -14.33 41.65
CA TRP A 133 0.30 -14.11 43.10
C TRP A 133 1.79 -14.15 43.52
N ALA A 134 2.17 -13.32 44.52
CA ALA A 134 3.39 -13.47 45.35
C ALA A 134 3.02 -13.69 46.84
N LYS A 135 3.55 -14.75 47.47
CA LYS A 135 3.28 -15.09 48.88
C LYS A 135 4.27 -14.37 49.80
N GLY A 136 3.79 -13.39 50.57
CA GLY A 136 4.56 -12.72 51.61
C GLY A 136 3.73 -11.76 52.47
N SER A 137 2.93 -12.32 53.39
CA SER A 137 2.42 -11.72 54.65
C SER A 137 2.24 -10.18 54.75
N SER A 138 1.48 -9.55 53.86
CA SER A 138 0.74 -8.32 54.19
C SER A 138 -0.58 -8.30 53.43
N ARG A 139 -1.68 -8.48 54.16
CA ARG A 139 -3.07 -8.47 53.65
C ARG A 139 -3.59 -7.05 53.35
N SER A 140 -2.71 -6.10 53.02
CA SER A 140 -3.14 -4.73 52.76
C SER A 140 -2.21 -4.06 51.74
N SER A 141 -2.83 -3.58 50.66
CA SER A 141 -2.38 -2.55 49.69
C SER A 141 -1.25 -2.88 48.71
N ALA A 142 -1.49 -3.77 47.75
CA ALA A 142 -1.11 -3.49 46.36
C ALA A 142 -2.40 -3.63 45.53
N PRO A 143 -2.88 -2.58 44.85
CA PRO A 143 -4.09 -2.68 44.04
C PRO A 143 -3.91 -3.78 42.99
N TYR A 144 -4.96 -4.58 42.81
CA TYR A 144 -5.05 -5.67 41.86
C TYR A 144 -4.50 -5.26 40.49
N GLN A 145 -3.54 -6.00 39.92
CA GLN A 145 -2.93 -5.64 38.64
C GLN A 145 -3.97 -5.81 37.53
N CYS A 146 -4.55 -4.69 37.10
CA CYS A 146 -5.50 -4.64 35.99
C CYS A 146 -4.71 -4.57 34.69
N PHE A 147 -4.96 -5.49 33.76
CA PHE A 147 -4.39 -5.39 32.42
C PHE A 147 -5.34 -4.66 31.48
N VAL A 148 -4.77 -3.84 30.62
CA VAL A 148 -5.45 -3.31 29.46
C VAL A 148 -4.68 -3.64 28.19
N PHE A 149 -5.46 -3.78 27.13
CA PHE A 149 -5.00 -4.20 25.81
C PHE A 149 -4.97 -2.98 24.92
N GLU A 150 -3.79 -2.69 24.41
CA GLU A 150 -3.60 -1.70 23.36
C GLU A 150 -3.50 -2.48 22.04
N PRO A 151 -4.47 -2.34 21.11
CA PRO A 151 -4.34 -2.95 19.80
C PRO A 151 -3.10 -2.39 19.12
N VAL A 152 -2.24 -3.30 18.70
CA VAL A 152 -1.13 -2.99 17.79
C VAL A 152 -1.72 -3.25 16.43
N ALA A 153 -1.82 -2.22 15.59
CA ALA A 153 -2.08 -2.45 14.18
C ALA A 153 -1.06 -3.50 13.73
N GLU A 154 -1.52 -4.66 13.24
CA GLU A 154 -0.59 -5.58 12.60
C GLU A 154 0.20 -4.73 11.61
N GLU A 155 1.54 -4.85 11.64
CA GLU A 155 2.32 -4.47 10.47
C GLU A 155 1.66 -5.26 9.36
N PRO A 156 0.90 -4.61 8.46
CA PRO A 156 0.20 -5.37 7.45
C PRO A 156 1.29 -6.20 6.80
N GLN A 157 1.04 -7.49 6.58
CA GLN A 157 1.93 -8.22 5.70
C GLN A 157 1.76 -7.52 4.35
N ASN A 158 2.55 -6.46 4.13
CA ASN A 158 2.42 -5.58 3.00
C ASN A 158 2.75 -6.50 1.85
N LYS A 159 1.72 -6.94 1.13
CA LYS A 159 1.89 -7.61 -0.15
C LYS A 159 1.76 -6.53 -1.20
N LEU A 160 2.57 -6.64 -2.25
CA LEU A 160 2.59 -5.69 -3.34
C LEU A 160 2.58 -6.45 -4.65
N ASP A 161 1.56 -6.17 -5.45
CA ASP A 161 1.47 -6.65 -6.81
C ASP A 161 1.69 -5.48 -7.76
N ILE A 162 2.63 -5.65 -8.69
CA ILE A 162 2.95 -4.67 -9.72
C ILE A 162 2.79 -5.30 -11.09
N VAL A 163 1.95 -4.71 -11.94
CA VAL A 163 1.91 -5.03 -13.38
C VAL A 163 2.62 -3.93 -14.13
N PHE A 164 3.69 -4.28 -14.85
CA PHE A 164 4.30 -3.41 -15.84
C PHE A 164 3.61 -3.62 -17.18
N ILE A 165 3.03 -2.57 -17.74
CA ILE A 165 2.54 -2.57 -19.12
C ILE A 165 3.61 -1.87 -19.96
N GLN A 166 4.30 -2.64 -20.81
CA GLN A 166 5.44 -2.19 -21.58
C GLN A 166 5.08 -2.11 -23.06
N ASP A 167 5.08 -0.90 -23.58
CA ASP A 167 5.11 -0.65 -25.02
C ASP A 167 6.34 -1.34 -25.62
N SER A 168 6.10 -2.18 -26.63
CA SER A 168 7.13 -3.00 -27.28
C SER A 168 7.22 -2.75 -28.78
N THR A 169 6.86 -1.54 -29.24
CA THR A 169 7.09 -1.09 -30.61
C THR A 169 8.51 -0.55 -30.80
N GLY A 170 8.87 -0.25 -32.05
CA GLY A 170 10.26 0.01 -32.44
C GLY A 170 10.96 1.12 -31.65
N SER A 171 10.24 2.19 -31.28
CA SER A 171 10.79 3.34 -30.53
C SER A 171 11.20 2.97 -29.10
N GLN A 172 10.61 1.93 -28.51
CA GLN A 172 10.80 1.57 -27.11
C GLN A 172 12.07 0.77 -26.82
N GLN A 173 12.83 0.35 -27.83
CA GLN A 173 13.96 -0.57 -27.63
C GLN A 173 14.99 -0.04 -26.63
N MET A 174 15.24 1.28 -26.60
CA MET A 174 16.15 1.89 -25.64
C MET A 174 15.64 1.80 -24.20
N TYR A 175 14.35 1.99 -23.96
CA TYR A 175 13.73 1.90 -22.64
C TYR A 175 13.68 0.46 -22.13
N ILE A 176 13.38 -0.51 -23.01
CA ILE A 176 13.46 -1.93 -22.68
C ILE A 176 14.89 -2.33 -22.27
N ASN A 177 15.91 -1.85 -22.99
CA ASN A 177 17.32 -2.11 -22.64
C ASN A 177 17.71 -1.50 -21.29
N ALA A 178 17.19 -0.32 -20.99
CA ALA A 178 17.40 0.35 -19.71
C ALA A 178 16.77 -0.46 -18.56
N ALA A 179 15.51 -0.92 -18.74
CA ALA A 179 14.81 -1.75 -17.78
C ALA A 179 15.52 -3.09 -17.53
N ARG A 180 15.97 -3.78 -18.59
CA ARG A 180 16.76 -5.02 -18.50
C ARG A 180 17.99 -4.87 -17.61
N THR A 181 18.70 -3.75 -17.76
CA THR A 181 19.93 -3.48 -16.99
C THR A 181 19.64 -3.32 -15.49
N GLN A 182 18.49 -2.75 -15.13
CA GLN A 182 18.22 -2.32 -13.75
C GLN A 182 17.13 -3.11 -13.03
N ILE A 183 16.43 -4.04 -13.67
CA ILE A 183 15.28 -4.73 -13.08
C ILE A 183 15.58 -5.35 -11.71
N LYS A 184 16.74 -5.98 -11.53
CA LYS A 184 17.18 -6.54 -10.25
C LYS A 184 17.31 -5.46 -9.18
N GLN A 185 17.87 -4.30 -9.54
CA GLN A 185 18.05 -3.19 -8.61
C GLN A 185 16.72 -2.49 -8.32
N ILE A 186 15.83 -2.34 -9.31
CA ILE A 186 14.47 -1.81 -9.13
C ILE A 186 13.72 -2.67 -8.11
N ILE A 187 13.70 -3.99 -8.32
CA ILE A 187 12.99 -4.91 -7.44
C ILE A 187 13.56 -4.86 -6.03
N LYS A 188 14.90 -4.86 -5.90
CA LYS A 188 15.57 -4.72 -4.61
C LYS A 188 15.21 -3.40 -3.91
N ASP A 189 15.27 -2.27 -4.63
CA ASP A 189 14.92 -0.97 -4.05
C ASP A 189 13.47 -0.91 -3.59
N VAL A 190 12.55 -1.52 -4.35
CA VAL A 190 11.13 -1.61 -4.00
C VAL A 190 10.93 -2.42 -2.72
N GLN A 191 11.64 -3.55 -2.59
CA GLN A 191 11.59 -4.38 -1.39
C GLN A 191 12.15 -3.63 -0.18
N ASP A 192 13.35 -3.07 -0.33
CA ASP A 192 14.09 -2.38 0.74
C ASP A 192 13.36 -1.11 1.22
N LYS A 193 12.97 -0.22 0.30
CA LYS A 193 12.31 1.06 0.66
C LYS A 193 10.86 0.88 1.10
N GLY A 194 10.20 -0.15 0.57
CA GLY A 194 8.83 -0.45 0.92
C GLY A 194 8.67 -1.28 2.19
N GLY A 195 9.76 -1.77 2.78
CA GLY A 195 9.72 -2.63 3.97
C GLY A 195 9.10 -4.00 3.71
N TYR A 196 9.19 -4.50 2.47
CA TYR A 196 8.59 -5.77 2.06
C TYR A 196 9.54 -6.93 2.38
N LYS A 197 8.99 -8.02 2.92
CA LYS A 197 9.75 -9.28 3.08
C LYS A 197 9.92 -9.97 1.73
N ASP A 198 10.92 -10.83 1.63
CA ASP A 198 11.12 -11.70 0.47
C ASP A 198 9.85 -12.49 0.17
N GLY A 199 9.43 -12.47 -1.10
CA GLY A 199 8.22 -13.14 -1.56
C GLY A 199 6.91 -12.35 -1.37
N SER A 200 6.92 -11.21 -0.66
CA SER A 200 5.74 -10.35 -0.51
C SER A 200 5.50 -9.43 -1.70
N VAL A 201 6.48 -9.27 -2.59
CA VAL A 201 6.33 -8.49 -3.83
C VAL A 201 6.24 -9.44 -5.02
N ARG A 202 5.18 -9.29 -5.81
CA ARG A 202 4.99 -10.01 -7.07
C ARG A 202 4.94 -9.04 -8.23
N PHE A 203 5.49 -9.46 -9.36
CA PHE A 203 5.59 -8.66 -10.56
C PHE A 203 5.00 -9.43 -11.74
N SER A 204 4.26 -8.74 -12.59
CA SER A 204 3.78 -9.24 -13.89
C SER A 204 4.17 -8.24 -14.97
N LEU A 205 4.33 -8.74 -16.20
CA LEU A 205 4.70 -7.95 -17.36
C LEU A 205 3.66 -8.20 -18.46
N ILE A 206 3.13 -7.13 -19.03
CA ILE A 206 2.24 -7.17 -20.18
C ILE A 206 2.91 -6.33 -21.26
N ALA A 207 3.44 -6.99 -22.28
CA ALA A 207 3.93 -6.31 -23.46
C ALA A 207 2.78 -6.08 -24.43
N PHE A 208 2.72 -4.91 -25.05
CA PHE A 208 1.78 -4.65 -26.14
C PHE A 208 2.52 -4.08 -27.35
N ARG A 209 1.89 -4.23 -28.51
CA ARG A 209 2.27 -3.57 -29.76
C ARG A 209 1.02 -2.98 -30.38
N ASP A 210 0.60 -3.51 -31.51
CA ASP A 210 -0.40 -2.89 -32.36
C ASP A 210 -1.30 -3.95 -33.00
N HIS A 211 -2.44 -3.52 -33.51
CA HIS A 211 -3.43 -4.36 -34.15
C HIS A 211 -3.09 -4.60 -35.64
N PRO A 212 -3.48 -5.75 -36.21
CA PRO A 212 -3.43 -5.92 -37.66
C PRO A 212 -4.37 -4.93 -38.36
N PRO A 213 -3.95 -4.28 -39.46
CA PRO A 213 -2.82 -4.65 -40.32
C PRO A 213 -1.47 -4.02 -39.96
N GLN A 214 -1.40 -3.14 -38.95
CA GLN A 214 -0.20 -2.37 -38.60
C GLN A 214 0.89 -3.29 -38.07
N ASP A 215 0.51 -4.17 -37.15
CA ASP A 215 1.35 -5.26 -36.69
C ASP A 215 0.63 -6.61 -36.81
N ARG A 216 1.38 -7.65 -37.20
CA ARG A 216 0.87 -9.02 -37.38
C ARG A 216 1.48 -10.01 -36.40
N SER A 217 2.32 -9.55 -35.48
CA SER A 217 3.05 -10.38 -34.52
C SER A 217 2.18 -10.74 -33.33
N PHE A 218 1.83 -9.75 -32.49
CA PHE A 218 0.91 -9.88 -31.37
C PHE A 218 0.37 -8.49 -30.99
N VAL A 219 -0.84 -8.46 -30.43
CA VAL A 219 -1.43 -7.24 -29.85
C VAL A 219 -0.94 -7.09 -28.40
N THR A 220 -1.17 -8.12 -27.58
CA THR A 220 -0.65 -8.21 -26.21
C THR A 220 0.04 -9.55 -25.96
N LYS A 221 1.00 -9.55 -25.03
CA LYS A 221 1.68 -10.73 -24.51
C LYS A 221 1.77 -10.62 -23.00
N VAL A 222 1.00 -11.48 -22.31
CA VAL A 222 0.88 -11.50 -20.86
C VAL A 222 1.88 -12.48 -20.25
N TYR A 223 2.72 -11.97 -19.36
CA TYR A 223 3.59 -12.76 -18.50
C TYR A 223 3.02 -12.74 -17.07
N PRO A 224 2.68 -13.89 -16.48
CA PRO A 224 1.95 -13.97 -15.22
C PRO A 224 2.78 -13.45 -14.04
N PHE A 225 2.11 -13.20 -12.92
CA PHE A 225 2.76 -12.80 -11.68
C PHE A 225 3.82 -13.80 -11.22
N THR A 226 4.96 -13.27 -10.79
CA THR A 226 6.05 -14.02 -10.17
C THR A 226 6.66 -13.19 -9.04
N SER A 227 7.12 -13.85 -7.97
CA SER A 227 7.99 -13.24 -6.96
C SER A 227 9.48 -13.53 -7.22
N ASP A 228 9.80 -14.34 -8.24
CA ASP A 228 11.18 -14.62 -8.64
C ASP A 228 11.70 -13.54 -9.59
N VAL A 229 12.69 -12.80 -9.10
CA VAL A 229 13.37 -11.73 -9.82
C VAL A 229 14.02 -12.23 -11.11
N ASN A 230 14.53 -13.46 -11.14
CA ASN A 230 15.18 -14.01 -12.33
C ASN A 230 14.15 -14.38 -13.41
N ILE A 231 12.93 -14.76 -13.02
CA ILE A 231 11.83 -14.97 -13.96
C ILE A 231 11.38 -13.64 -14.56
N MET A 232 11.24 -12.59 -13.75
CA MET A 232 10.92 -11.25 -14.29
C MET A 232 12.04 -10.73 -15.20
N GLU A 233 13.29 -10.94 -14.84
CA GLU A 233 14.43 -10.60 -15.70
C GLU A 233 14.38 -11.36 -17.03
N SER A 234 14.09 -12.66 -17.04
CA SER A 234 14.00 -13.44 -18.28
C SER A 234 12.84 -12.96 -19.16
N HIS A 235 11.69 -12.61 -18.58
CA HIS A 235 10.57 -12.02 -19.32
C HIS A 235 10.98 -10.74 -20.07
N LEU A 236 11.73 -9.85 -19.41
CA LEU A 236 12.26 -8.64 -20.05
C LEU A 236 13.35 -8.95 -21.09
N GLN A 237 14.19 -9.97 -20.87
CA GLN A 237 15.17 -10.40 -21.87
C GLN A 237 14.49 -10.90 -23.15
N ASP A 238 13.30 -11.49 -23.06
CA ASP A 238 12.54 -11.96 -24.22
C ASP A 238 11.88 -10.83 -25.05
N LEU A 239 11.80 -9.60 -24.52
CA LEU A 239 11.13 -8.49 -25.21
C LEU A 239 12.03 -7.79 -26.22
N ILE A 240 11.79 -8.02 -27.51
CA ILE A 240 12.43 -7.24 -28.58
C ILE A 240 11.42 -6.22 -29.08
N ALA A 241 11.79 -4.94 -29.08
CA ALA A 241 10.93 -3.88 -29.59
C ALA A 241 10.91 -3.93 -31.11
N SER A 242 9.72 -4.00 -31.70
CA SER A 242 9.53 -3.99 -33.16
C SER A 242 8.08 -3.74 -33.50
N GLY A 243 7.81 -3.42 -34.76
CA GLY A 243 6.43 -3.22 -35.22
C GLY A 243 5.87 -1.87 -34.81
N GLY A 244 4.55 -1.81 -34.61
CA GLY A 244 3.75 -0.60 -34.72
C GLY A 244 3.38 -0.31 -36.19
N GLY A 245 2.88 0.88 -36.48
CA GLY A 245 2.70 1.35 -37.85
C GLY A 245 2.06 2.72 -37.97
N ASP A 246 1.00 2.94 -37.22
CA ASP A 246 0.17 4.14 -37.25
C ASP A 246 0.15 4.84 -35.89
N GLY A 247 1.29 5.40 -35.48
CA GLY A 247 1.38 6.33 -34.35
C GLY A 247 0.83 5.77 -33.02
N PRO A 248 -0.46 6.01 -32.69
CA PRO A 248 -1.16 5.29 -31.61
C PRO A 248 -1.03 3.76 -31.62
N GLU A 249 -1.23 3.14 -30.46
CA GLU A 249 -1.01 1.69 -30.29
C GLU A 249 -2.10 0.99 -29.43
N ALA A 250 -1.86 -0.28 -29.08
CA ALA A 250 -2.80 -1.16 -28.36
C ALA A 250 -2.74 -1.05 -26.82
N GLN A 251 -2.47 0.13 -26.25
CA GLN A 251 -2.46 0.35 -24.78
C GLN A 251 -3.80 -0.06 -24.13
N ALA A 252 -4.92 0.12 -24.84
CA ALA A 252 -6.25 -0.24 -24.36
C ALA A 252 -6.37 -1.73 -24.01
N ASP A 253 -5.79 -2.59 -24.85
CA ASP A 253 -5.74 -4.04 -24.64
C ASP A 253 -4.81 -4.40 -23.47
N GLY A 254 -3.63 -3.77 -23.40
CA GLY A 254 -2.71 -3.97 -22.29
C GLY A 254 -3.30 -3.57 -20.92
N LEU A 255 -4.04 -2.47 -20.87
CA LEU A 255 -4.77 -2.03 -19.67
C LEU A 255 -5.88 -3.02 -19.32
N PHE A 256 -6.62 -3.53 -20.30
CA PHE A 256 -7.68 -4.51 -20.07
C PHE A 256 -7.12 -5.83 -19.53
N ASP A 257 -6.01 -6.31 -20.09
CA ASP A 257 -5.31 -7.50 -19.58
C ASP A 257 -4.79 -7.29 -18.16
N ALA A 258 -4.25 -6.10 -17.85
CA ALA A 258 -3.80 -5.75 -16.50
C ALA A 258 -4.95 -5.74 -15.48
N TYR A 259 -6.12 -5.20 -15.87
CA TYR A 259 -7.30 -5.23 -15.01
C TYR A 259 -7.73 -6.68 -14.68
N ASN A 260 -7.64 -7.59 -15.65
CA ASN A 260 -8.02 -9.01 -15.49
C ASN A 260 -6.88 -9.92 -14.99
N ALA A 261 -5.73 -9.37 -14.59
CA ALA A 261 -4.62 -10.16 -14.09
C ALA A 261 -4.95 -10.88 -12.76
N ALA A 262 -4.15 -11.89 -12.41
CA ALA A 262 -4.33 -12.70 -11.20
C ALA A 262 -3.82 -12.01 -9.92
N TRP A 263 -4.41 -10.86 -9.59
CA TRP A 263 -4.09 -10.06 -8.41
C TRP A 263 -4.31 -10.84 -7.10
N ASP A 264 -3.49 -10.54 -6.09
CA ASP A 264 -3.72 -10.97 -4.70
C ASP A 264 -4.65 -9.96 -4.03
N ASP A 265 -5.79 -10.43 -3.52
CA ASP A 265 -6.80 -9.59 -2.90
C ASP A 265 -6.24 -8.79 -1.70
N ASP A 266 -5.26 -9.35 -0.98
CA ASP A 266 -4.61 -8.72 0.17
C ASP A 266 -3.46 -7.77 -0.22
N ALA A 267 -3.06 -7.75 -1.50
CA ALA A 267 -1.97 -6.90 -1.96
C ALA A 267 -2.41 -5.48 -2.26
N THR A 268 -1.48 -4.55 -2.04
CA THR A 268 -1.49 -3.25 -2.72
C THR A 268 -1.29 -3.50 -4.21
N LYS A 269 -2.21 -3.00 -5.05
CA LYS A 269 -2.23 -3.27 -6.49
C LYS A 269 -1.81 -2.03 -7.28
N MET A 270 -0.84 -2.19 -8.16
CA MET A 270 -0.34 -1.12 -9.02
C MET A 270 -0.10 -1.57 -10.45
N VAL A 271 -0.50 -0.73 -11.39
CA VAL A 271 -0.11 -0.78 -12.79
C VAL A 271 0.84 0.38 -13.09
N ILE A 272 1.94 0.10 -13.78
CA ILE A 272 2.84 1.09 -14.37
C ILE A 272 2.83 0.90 -15.89
N LEU A 273 2.25 1.84 -16.61
CA LEU A 273 2.28 1.91 -18.07
C LEU A 273 3.52 2.69 -18.53
N ILE A 274 4.30 2.15 -19.47
CA ILE A 274 5.49 2.77 -20.04
C ILE A 274 5.28 2.85 -21.55
N THR A 275 5.26 4.06 -22.12
CA THR A 275 4.95 4.28 -23.55
C THR A 275 5.36 5.68 -24.02
N ASP A 276 5.61 5.82 -25.31
CA ASP A 276 5.80 7.11 -25.99
C ASP A 276 4.67 7.47 -26.97
N SER A 277 3.61 6.68 -27.04
CA SER A 277 2.45 6.89 -27.91
C SER A 277 1.14 6.89 -27.10
N PRO A 278 0.03 7.45 -27.62
CA PRO A 278 -1.30 7.33 -27.01
C PRO A 278 -2.02 6.05 -27.49
N PRO A 279 -3.11 5.61 -26.82
CA PRO A 279 -3.97 4.56 -27.36
C PRO A 279 -4.71 5.00 -28.62
N HIS A 280 -5.05 4.03 -29.46
CA HIS A 280 -5.98 4.25 -30.58
C HIS A 280 -7.27 4.98 -30.15
N GLY A 281 -7.75 5.83 -31.04
CA GLY A 281 -8.92 6.68 -30.85
C GLY A 281 -8.60 8.04 -30.22
N VAL A 282 -7.43 8.23 -29.60
CA VAL A 282 -7.07 9.50 -28.95
C VAL A 282 -6.65 10.57 -29.94
N GLU A 283 -5.76 10.24 -30.88
CA GLU A 283 -5.26 11.22 -31.83
C GLU A 283 -6.26 11.46 -32.98
N PRO A 284 -6.25 12.68 -33.54
CA PRO A 284 -7.16 13.05 -34.63
C PRO A 284 -6.69 12.60 -36.00
N SER A 285 -5.40 12.30 -36.15
CA SER A 285 -4.76 11.89 -37.40
C SER A 285 -3.67 10.86 -37.15
N ALA A 286 -3.18 10.23 -38.22
CA ALA A 286 -2.13 9.21 -38.17
C ALA A 286 -2.46 8.01 -37.25
N ASP A 287 -3.77 7.72 -37.11
CA ASP A 287 -4.32 6.58 -36.38
C ASP A 287 -5.13 5.74 -37.36
N GLY A 288 -4.74 4.50 -37.59
CA GLY A 288 -5.45 3.54 -38.43
C GLY A 288 -6.61 2.86 -37.71
N PHE A 289 -6.79 3.10 -36.41
CA PHE A 289 -7.96 2.73 -35.64
C PHE A 289 -8.59 3.96 -34.95
N PRO A 290 -9.04 4.97 -35.71
CA PRO A 290 -9.50 6.26 -35.17
C PRO A 290 -10.79 6.16 -34.32
N GLY A 291 -11.47 5.01 -34.37
CA GLY A 291 -12.62 4.67 -33.54
C GLY A 291 -12.28 4.07 -32.17
N GLY A 292 -10.99 3.87 -31.87
CA GLY A 292 -10.51 3.18 -30.68
C GLY A 292 -10.12 1.73 -30.95
N CYS A 293 -9.80 1.00 -29.89
CA CYS A 293 -9.42 -0.41 -29.93
C CYS A 293 -10.43 -1.27 -30.71
N PRO A 294 -10.00 -2.06 -31.70
CA PRO A 294 -10.85 -3.01 -32.44
C PRO A 294 -11.57 -4.03 -31.57
N CYS A 295 -10.96 -4.42 -30.44
CA CYS A 295 -11.54 -5.33 -29.46
C CYS A 295 -12.54 -4.65 -28.51
N THR A 296 -12.85 -3.37 -28.74
CA THR A 296 -13.80 -2.54 -27.96
C THR A 296 -13.38 -2.29 -26.50
N HIS A 297 -12.12 -2.57 -26.16
CA HIS A 297 -11.53 -2.15 -24.89
C HIS A 297 -11.39 -0.62 -24.87
N ASP A 298 -11.86 0.01 -23.79
CA ASP A 298 -11.78 1.46 -23.63
C ASP A 298 -10.86 1.80 -22.45
N PRO A 299 -9.75 2.53 -22.66
CA PRO A 299 -8.76 2.79 -21.61
C PRO A 299 -9.30 3.65 -20.47
N LEU A 300 -10.20 4.61 -20.73
CA LEU A 300 -10.79 5.45 -19.67
C LEU A 300 -11.76 4.62 -18.81
N ARG A 301 -12.56 3.77 -19.45
CA ARG A 301 -13.44 2.84 -18.75
C ARG A 301 -12.65 1.83 -17.92
N THR A 302 -11.59 1.26 -18.48
CA THR A 302 -10.72 0.31 -17.78
C THR A 302 -10.02 0.98 -16.59
N ALA A 303 -9.55 2.22 -16.72
CA ALA A 303 -8.98 2.98 -15.61
C ALA A 303 -10.00 3.22 -14.49
N ALA A 304 -11.25 3.56 -14.82
CA ALA A 304 -12.32 3.67 -13.82
C ALA A 304 -12.61 2.33 -13.13
N MET A 305 -12.60 1.21 -13.88
CA MET A 305 -12.74 -0.14 -13.30
C MET A 305 -11.57 -0.51 -12.39
N MET A 306 -10.34 -0.14 -12.76
CA MET A 306 -9.14 -0.30 -11.91
C MET A 306 -9.30 0.47 -10.60
N LYS A 307 -9.78 1.71 -10.65
CA LYS A 307 -10.06 2.53 -9.45
C LYS A 307 -11.02 1.82 -8.49
N ASP A 308 -12.10 1.25 -9.02
CA ASP A 308 -13.12 0.54 -8.23
C ASP A 308 -12.57 -0.78 -7.65
N ALA A 309 -11.60 -1.40 -8.31
CA ALA A 309 -10.88 -2.60 -7.86
C ALA A 309 -9.65 -2.31 -6.96
N ASP A 310 -9.46 -1.05 -6.52
CA ASP A 310 -8.29 -0.57 -5.78
C ASP A 310 -6.94 -0.81 -6.47
N ILE A 311 -6.95 -0.84 -7.80
CA ILE A 311 -5.75 -0.91 -8.65
C ILE A 311 -5.36 0.53 -9.01
N SER A 312 -4.18 0.96 -8.56
CA SER A 312 -3.64 2.27 -8.91
C SER A 312 -2.93 2.23 -10.27
N LEU A 313 -3.14 3.24 -11.12
CA LEU A 313 -2.48 3.35 -12.43
C LEU A 313 -1.50 4.52 -12.44
N ARG A 314 -0.29 4.26 -12.92
CA ARG A 314 0.78 5.24 -13.14
C ARG A 314 1.28 5.15 -14.57
N VAL A 315 1.76 6.26 -15.10
CA VAL A 315 2.26 6.34 -16.47
C VAL A 315 3.65 6.94 -16.45
N ILE A 316 4.59 6.24 -17.09
CA ILE A 316 5.90 6.78 -17.47
C ILE A 316 5.80 7.15 -18.94
N ALA A 317 5.71 8.46 -19.19
CA ALA A 317 5.68 9.02 -20.53
C ALA A 317 7.11 9.14 -21.06
N CYS A 318 7.41 8.41 -22.13
CA CYS A 318 8.74 8.40 -22.75
C CYS A 318 8.90 9.60 -23.69
N GLU A 319 9.80 10.51 -23.33
CA GLU A 319 9.95 11.83 -23.94
C GLU A 319 11.27 11.92 -24.74
N PRO A 320 11.29 12.74 -25.81
CA PRO A 320 10.32 13.78 -26.16
C PRO A 320 9.31 13.31 -27.21
N THR A 321 9.35 12.03 -27.61
CA THR A 321 8.52 11.48 -28.67
C THR A 321 7.04 11.69 -28.39
N LEU A 322 6.61 11.42 -27.15
CA LEU A 322 5.20 11.55 -26.77
C LEU A 322 4.66 12.96 -27.01
N THR A 323 5.36 13.99 -26.56
CA THR A 323 4.91 15.38 -26.73
C THR A 323 5.21 15.98 -28.10
N ASN A 324 6.24 15.49 -28.81
CA ASN A 324 6.61 16.01 -30.13
C ASN A 324 5.71 15.47 -31.23
N GLU A 325 5.27 14.22 -31.14
CA GLU A 325 4.53 13.55 -32.21
C GLU A 325 3.00 13.60 -31.98
N TYR A 326 2.55 13.72 -30.73
CA TYR A 326 1.14 13.54 -30.38
C TYR A 326 0.55 14.73 -29.63
N SER A 327 -0.55 15.26 -30.16
CA SER A 327 -1.17 16.51 -29.70
C SER A 327 -2.09 16.31 -28.49
N GLN A 328 -2.72 15.14 -28.38
CA GLN A 328 -3.68 14.81 -27.33
C GLN A 328 -3.11 13.87 -26.28
N ALA A 329 -2.01 13.16 -26.57
CA ALA A 329 -1.42 12.17 -25.67
C ALA A 329 -1.23 12.68 -24.23
N LEU A 330 -0.61 13.87 -24.06
CA LEU A 330 -0.37 14.41 -22.72
C LEU A 330 -1.68 14.66 -21.95
N ALA A 331 -2.64 15.34 -22.58
CA ALA A 331 -3.91 15.64 -21.95
C ALA A 331 -4.68 14.36 -21.62
N PHE A 332 -4.63 13.39 -22.52
CA PHE A 332 -5.24 12.07 -22.34
C PHE A 332 -4.63 11.31 -21.17
N TYR A 333 -3.31 11.25 -21.05
CA TYR A 333 -2.66 10.51 -19.95
C TYR A 333 -2.91 11.13 -18.58
N TYR A 334 -2.95 12.45 -18.48
CA TYR A 334 -3.40 13.13 -17.25
C TYR A 334 -4.83 12.76 -16.87
N ALA A 335 -5.73 12.68 -17.86
CA ALA A 335 -7.09 12.24 -17.61
C ALA A 335 -7.17 10.75 -17.24
N LEU A 336 -6.36 9.90 -17.86
CA LEU A 336 -6.31 8.46 -17.60
C LEU A 336 -5.88 8.17 -16.15
N VAL A 337 -4.83 8.82 -15.65
CA VAL A 337 -4.40 8.66 -14.24
C VAL A 337 -5.45 9.19 -13.28
N ARG A 338 -6.13 10.31 -13.61
CA ARG A 338 -7.26 10.84 -12.83
C ARG A 338 -8.46 9.88 -12.81
N ALA A 339 -8.76 9.22 -13.93
CA ALA A 339 -9.82 8.22 -14.03
C ALA A 339 -9.54 7.00 -13.12
N ALA A 340 -8.27 6.60 -12.97
CA ALA A 340 -7.82 5.60 -12.00
C ALA A 340 -7.78 6.12 -10.54
N GLY A 341 -8.12 7.38 -10.31
CA GLY A 341 -8.13 8.04 -9.01
C GLY A 341 -6.75 8.44 -8.49
N GLY A 342 -5.77 8.55 -9.38
CA GLY A 342 -4.48 9.20 -9.15
C GLY A 342 -4.53 10.71 -9.40
N ASP A 343 -3.36 11.33 -9.42
CA ASP A 343 -3.20 12.77 -9.69
C ASP A 343 -2.08 13.04 -10.71
N GLU A 344 -1.75 14.31 -10.95
CA GLU A 344 -0.75 14.71 -11.95
C GLU A 344 0.66 14.14 -11.69
N SER A 345 0.97 13.80 -10.44
CA SER A 345 2.27 13.23 -10.08
C SER A 345 2.34 11.70 -10.26
N ASP A 346 1.26 11.07 -10.72
CA ASP A 346 1.25 9.69 -11.21
C ASP A 346 1.58 9.59 -12.72
N LEU A 347 1.81 10.74 -13.39
CA LEU A 347 2.37 10.84 -14.75
C LEU A 347 3.81 11.37 -14.69
N VAL A 348 4.79 10.56 -15.08
CA VAL A 348 6.22 10.89 -15.00
C VAL A 348 6.81 11.07 -16.40
N PRO A 349 7.30 12.26 -16.77
CA PRO A 349 8.06 12.46 -18.00
C PRO A 349 9.45 11.87 -17.88
N LEU A 350 9.80 10.92 -18.75
CA LEU A 350 11.08 10.27 -18.82
C LEU A 350 11.83 10.72 -20.08
N GLY A 351 12.68 11.74 -19.91
CA GLY A 351 13.39 12.41 -21.01
C GLY A 351 14.54 11.64 -21.63
N ASN A 352 14.95 10.50 -21.10
CA ASN A 352 15.88 9.60 -21.78
C ASN A 352 15.82 8.20 -21.15
N ALA A 353 16.34 7.22 -21.87
CA ALA A 353 16.45 5.84 -21.39
C ALA A 353 17.77 5.55 -20.64
N ASP A 354 18.34 6.53 -19.93
CA ASP A 354 19.41 6.23 -18.98
C ASP A 354 18.84 5.30 -17.89
N SER A 355 19.52 4.17 -17.69
CA SER A 355 19.00 3.11 -16.85
C SER A 355 18.81 3.54 -15.39
N LYS A 356 19.65 4.44 -14.87
CA LYS A 356 19.49 4.97 -13.51
C LYS A 356 18.29 5.90 -13.40
N ILE A 357 17.96 6.63 -14.47
CA ILE A 357 16.78 7.50 -14.50
C ILE A 357 15.51 6.64 -14.57
N VAL A 358 15.51 5.58 -15.39
CA VAL A 358 14.40 4.60 -15.44
C VAL A 358 14.20 3.95 -14.07
N GLN A 359 15.29 3.49 -13.43
CA GLN A 359 15.25 2.94 -12.08
C GLN A 359 14.66 3.93 -11.09
N ALA A 360 15.15 5.18 -11.09
CA ALA A 360 14.65 6.22 -10.18
C ALA A 360 13.15 6.45 -10.36
N ALA A 361 12.67 6.59 -11.60
CA ALA A 361 11.26 6.79 -11.90
C ALA A 361 10.40 5.64 -11.33
N VAL A 362 10.74 4.38 -11.63
CA VAL A 362 9.98 3.22 -11.15
C VAL A 362 10.05 3.11 -9.62
N THR A 363 11.24 3.16 -9.03
CA THR A 363 11.41 3.07 -7.58
C THR A 363 10.63 4.17 -6.86
N GLY A 364 10.65 5.41 -7.36
CA GLY A 364 9.90 6.53 -6.79
C GLY A 364 8.39 6.32 -6.82
N LEU A 365 7.86 5.92 -7.98
CA LEU A 365 6.43 5.63 -8.17
C LEU A 365 5.94 4.53 -7.23
N VAL A 366 6.71 3.45 -7.13
CA VAL A 366 6.38 2.31 -6.27
C VAL A 366 6.47 2.71 -4.80
N SER A 367 7.58 3.32 -4.39
CA SER A 367 7.78 3.71 -2.98
C SER A 367 6.69 4.67 -2.49
N ARG A 368 6.27 5.61 -3.34
CA ARG A 368 5.16 6.52 -3.03
C ARG A 368 3.86 5.77 -2.75
N ALA A 369 3.48 4.85 -3.63
CA ALA A 369 2.26 4.08 -3.45
C ALA A 369 2.28 3.18 -2.22
N CYS A 370 3.45 2.65 -1.86
CA CYS A 370 3.63 1.88 -0.63
C CYS A 370 3.35 2.75 0.60
N VAL A 371 3.87 3.99 0.63
CA VAL A 371 3.56 4.95 1.69
C VAL A 371 2.07 5.27 1.70
N ASP A 372 1.45 5.49 0.54
CA ASP A 372 0.01 5.79 0.48
C ASP A 372 -0.85 4.64 0.98
N ALA A 373 -0.51 3.40 0.61
CA ALA A 373 -1.23 2.22 1.05
C ALA A 373 -1.10 2.02 2.57
N ARG A 374 0.12 2.17 3.11
CA ARG A 374 0.38 2.13 4.55
C ARG A 374 -0.45 3.17 5.29
N LEU A 375 -0.36 4.44 4.89
CA LEU A 375 -1.08 5.54 5.53
C LEU A 375 -2.60 5.40 5.37
N THR A 376 -3.06 4.92 4.21
CA THR A 376 -4.48 4.60 4.01
C THR A 376 -4.95 3.55 5.00
N SER A 377 -4.20 2.45 5.16
CA SER A 377 -4.53 1.39 6.11
C SER A 377 -4.55 1.91 7.55
N GLU A 378 -3.51 2.63 7.96
CA GLU A 378 -3.32 3.18 9.30
C GLU A 378 -4.44 4.17 9.69
N TYR A 379 -4.82 5.07 8.79
CA TYR A 379 -5.81 6.12 9.07
C TYR A 379 -7.25 5.76 8.68
N LYS A 380 -7.49 4.61 8.02
CA LYS A 380 -8.81 4.24 7.47
C LYS A 380 -9.94 4.34 8.49
N GLY A 381 -9.77 3.72 9.66
CA GLY A 381 -10.78 3.69 10.70
C GLY A 381 -11.13 5.08 11.23
N LYS A 382 -10.10 5.92 11.46
CA LYS A 382 -10.28 7.31 11.90
C LYS A 382 -11.01 8.14 10.84
N ILE A 383 -10.57 8.06 9.58
CA ILE A 383 -11.17 8.78 8.45
C ILE A 383 -12.65 8.40 8.29
N GLN A 384 -12.96 7.10 8.28
CA GLN A 384 -14.33 6.62 8.13
C GLN A 384 -15.23 7.01 9.31
N GLN A 385 -14.72 6.96 10.54
CA GLN A 385 -15.46 7.41 11.72
C GLN A 385 -15.77 8.91 11.67
N GLN A 386 -14.80 9.74 11.27
CA GLN A 386 -14.97 11.18 11.16
C GLN A 386 -15.95 11.55 10.04
N PHE A 387 -15.86 10.88 8.90
CA PHE A 387 -16.79 11.03 7.80
C PHE A 387 -18.22 10.63 8.19
N ALA A 388 -18.39 9.53 8.93
CA ALA A 388 -19.68 9.10 9.46
C ALA A 388 -20.28 10.07 10.50
N ARG A 389 -19.46 10.94 11.10
CA ARG A 389 -19.90 12.05 11.96
C ARG A 389 -20.20 13.35 11.18
N ASN A 390 -20.33 13.27 9.86
CA ASN A 390 -20.59 14.39 8.95
C ASN A 390 -19.49 15.47 8.95
N MET A 391 -18.25 15.11 9.27
CA MET A 391 -17.12 16.03 9.02
C MET A 391 -16.86 16.14 7.52
N SER A 392 -16.55 17.34 7.04
CA SER A 392 -16.17 17.54 5.64
C SER A 392 -14.82 16.90 5.34
N THR A 393 -14.60 16.48 4.09
CA THR A 393 -13.31 15.93 3.63
C THR A 393 -12.16 16.89 3.91
N ASP A 394 -12.35 18.20 3.75
CA ASP A 394 -11.32 19.21 3.99
C ASP A 394 -10.92 19.32 5.48
N ALA A 395 -11.91 19.16 6.37
CA ALA A 395 -11.66 19.15 7.81
C ALA A 395 -10.87 17.89 8.21
N ILE A 396 -11.27 16.73 7.69
CA ILE A 396 -10.56 15.45 7.87
C ILE A 396 -9.13 15.56 7.33
N THR A 397 -8.94 16.11 6.11
CA THR A 397 -7.63 16.35 5.49
C THR A 397 -6.76 17.20 6.39
N THR A 398 -7.29 18.30 6.93
CA THR A 398 -6.52 19.19 7.79
C THR A 398 -6.10 18.50 9.09
N GLU A 399 -6.99 17.72 9.71
CA GLU A 399 -6.66 17.02 10.95
C GLU A 399 -5.63 15.91 10.73
N VAL A 400 -5.82 15.06 9.71
CA VAL A 400 -4.89 13.99 9.36
C VAL A 400 -3.54 14.57 8.94
N TYR A 401 -3.52 15.65 8.15
CA TYR A 401 -2.28 16.35 7.78
C TYR A 401 -1.52 16.87 9.01
N ASN A 402 -2.22 17.52 9.95
CA ASN A 402 -1.57 18.06 11.15
C ASN A 402 -0.97 16.93 12.01
N ASP A 403 -1.67 15.81 12.12
CA ASP A 403 -1.17 14.63 12.85
C ASP A 403 0.06 14.02 12.18
N LEU A 404 0.02 13.80 10.86
CA LEU A 404 1.15 13.27 10.08
C LEU A 404 2.36 14.21 10.11
N ALA A 405 2.13 15.52 10.03
CA ALA A 405 3.17 16.54 10.10
C ALA A 405 3.81 16.60 11.50
N ALA A 406 3.03 16.45 12.58
CA ALA A 406 3.54 16.37 13.95
C ALA A 406 4.43 15.15 14.18
N HIS A 407 4.21 14.06 13.43
CA HIS A 407 5.04 12.86 13.45
C HIS A 407 6.17 12.88 12.41
N HIS A 408 6.42 14.01 11.75
CA HIS A 408 7.46 14.16 10.72
C HIS A 408 7.35 13.14 9.57
N THR A 409 6.12 12.77 9.20
CA THR A 409 5.90 11.81 8.11
C THR A 409 6.41 12.36 6.78
N THR A 410 7.19 11.55 6.07
CA THR A 410 7.70 11.85 4.73
C THR A 410 6.95 11.06 3.66
N GLN A 411 7.07 11.55 2.43
CA GLN A 411 6.57 10.93 1.20
C GLN A 411 7.62 11.03 0.11
N TYR A 412 7.68 10.03 -0.77
CA TYR A 412 8.53 10.06 -1.95
C TYR A 412 7.92 10.99 -3.01
N THR A 413 8.70 11.98 -3.42
CA THR A 413 8.37 12.91 -4.50
C THR A 413 9.30 12.65 -5.67
N ILE A 414 8.70 12.56 -6.86
CA ILE A 414 9.44 12.46 -8.12
C ILE A 414 9.68 13.88 -8.62
N LYS A 415 10.94 14.34 -8.52
CA LYS A 415 11.35 15.62 -9.08
C LYS A 415 11.68 15.46 -10.54
N ASN A 416 11.20 16.40 -11.34
CA ASN A 416 11.61 16.54 -12.72
C ASN A 416 12.31 17.87 -12.93
N THR A 417 13.48 17.86 -13.59
CA THR A 417 14.18 19.09 -13.97
C THR A 417 13.45 19.88 -15.06
N ALA A 418 12.53 19.25 -15.79
CA ALA A 418 11.65 19.89 -16.76
C ALA A 418 10.20 19.45 -16.51
N SER A 419 9.34 20.40 -16.16
CA SER A 419 7.89 20.16 -16.03
C SER A 419 7.19 20.47 -17.36
N TYR A 420 6.08 19.80 -17.63
CA TYR A 420 5.23 20.16 -18.75
C TYR A 420 4.72 21.60 -18.62
N GLU A 421 4.76 22.37 -19.70
CA GLU A 421 3.98 23.59 -19.78
C GLU A 421 2.51 23.22 -20.03
N ILE A 422 1.73 23.13 -18.97
CA ILE A 422 0.29 22.90 -19.13
C ILE A 422 -0.36 24.24 -19.47
N SER A 423 -0.68 24.46 -20.75
CA SER A 423 -1.46 25.61 -21.19
C SER A 423 -2.92 25.49 -20.77
N ASP A 424 -3.67 26.59 -20.77
CA ASP A 424 -5.12 26.56 -20.48
C ASP A 424 -5.91 25.72 -21.50
N GLU A 425 -5.35 25.52 -22.69
CA GLU A 425 -5.89 24.61 -23.69
C GLU A 425 -5.69 23.15 -23.30
N VAL A 426 -4.47 22.77 -22.91
CA VAL A 426 -4.18 21.42 -22.42
C VAL A 426 -5.01 21.11 -21.18
N ARG A 427 -5.13 22.05 -20.22
CA ARG A 427 -6.00 21.90 -19.03
C ARG A 427 -7.45 21.59 -19.40
N ARG A 428 -8.01 22.34 -20.35
CA ARG A 428 -9.38 22.09 -20.84
C ARG A 428 -9.52 20.69 -21.43
N ASN A 429 -8.55 20.23 -22.22
CA ASN A 429 -8.60 18.89 -22.78
C ASN A 429 -8.46 17.80 -21.72
N ILE A 430 -7.63 18.01 -20.69
CA ILE A 430 -7.55 17.11 -19.52
C ILE A 430 -8.93 16.97 -18.88
N ASP A 431 -9.62 18.08 -18.62
CA ASP A 431 -10.94 18.06 -17.98
C ASP A 431 -12.02 17.41 -18.87
N ILE A 432 -11.96 17.63 -20.19
CA ILE A 432 -12.84 16.97 -21.16
C ILE A 432 -12.64 15.46 -21.15
N TRP A 433 -11.39 15.00 -21.22
CA TRP A 433 -11.07 13.58 -21.17
C TRP A 433 -11.43 12.95 -19.83
N ALA A 434 -11.12 13.62 -18.71
CA ALA A 434 -11.40 13.12 -17.36
C ALA A 434 -12.91 13.04 -17.07
N GLY A 435 -13.71 13.89 -17.70
CA GLY A 435 -15.17 13.87 -17.61
C GLY A 435 -15.86 12.94 -18.65
N ALA A 436 -15.10 12.23 -19.49
CA ALA A 436 -15.66 11.33 -20.49
C ALA A 436 -15.77 9.89 -19.95
N SER A 437 -16.83 9.18 -20.32
CA SER A 437 -17.02 7.76 -20.00
C SER A 437 -16.32 6.80 -20.97
N SER A 438 -15.83 7.34 -22.10
CA SER A 438 -15.13 6.61 -23.16
C SER A 438 -14.26 7.53 -24.00
N VAL A 439 -13.27 6.97 -24.70
CA VAL A 439 -12.43 7.68 -25.67
C VAL A 439 -13.29 8.31 -26.77
N ALA A 440 -14.29 7.57 -27.28
CA ALA A 440 -15.19 8.08 -28.30
C ALA A 440 -16.00 9.30 -27.84
N GLU A 441 -16.41 9.35 -26.58
CA GLU A 441 -17.10 10.51 -26.01
C GLU A 441 -16.16 11.70 -25.85
N GLY A 442 -14.98 11.49 -25.27
CA GLY A 442 -13.98 12.55 -25.07
C GLY A 442 -13.55 13.17 -26.40
N LYS A 443 -13.23 12.33 -27.40
CA LYS A 443 -12.85 12.78 -28.74
C LYS A 443 -13.89 13.71 -29.37
N ARG A 444 -15.18 13.38 -29.23
CA ARG A 444 -16.28 14.21 -29.77
C ARG A 444 -16.39 15.59 -29.11
N LYS A 445 -16.05 15.70 -27.82
CA LYS A 445 -16.15 16.94 -27.04
C LYS A 445 -14.99 17.90 -27.27
N ILE A 446 -13.82 17.40 -27.68
CA ILE A 446 -12.65 18.24 -28.00
C ILE A 446 -12.94 19.05 -29.28
N MET A 447 -12.64 20.35 -29.25
CA MET A 447 -12.92 21.25 -30.38
C MET A 447 -11.99 20.98 -31.58
N GLU A 448 -12.48 21.23 -32.80
CA GLU A 448 -11.73 20.95 -34.04
C GLU A 448 -10.38 21.69 -34.14
N ALA A 449 -10.31 22.95 -33.71
CA ALA A 449 -9.05 23.70 -33.66
C ALA A 449 -8.02 23.08 -32.68
N GLN A 450 -8.50 22.46 -31.60
CA GLN A 450 -7.66 21.81 -30.59
C GLN A 450 -7.22 20.40 -31.04
N ARG A 451 -7.98 19.78 -31.95
CA ARG A 451 -7.56 18.55 -32.66
C ARG A 451 -6.46 18.86 -33.69
N ALA A 452 -6.35 20.08 -34.18
CA ALA A 452 -5.38 20.45 -35.22
C ALA A 452 -4.03 20.94 -34.68
N GLY A 453 -3.89 21.20 -33.38
CA GLY A 453 -2.58 21.46 -32.80
C GLY A 453 -2.56 22.18 -31.45
N VAL A 454 -1.96 21.52 -30.47
CA VAL A 454 -0.88 22.07 -29.63
C VAL A 454 -0.02 20.88 -29.23
N THR A 455 1.25 20.83 -29.64
CA THR A 455 2.23 19.96 -28.98
C THR A 455 2.54 20.57 -27.62
N ALA A 456 2.40 19.78 -26.56
CA ALA A 456 2.83 20.23 -25.24
C ALA A 456 4.33 20.56 -25.31
N LYS A 457 4.71 21.77 -24.90
CA LYS A 457 6.11 22.18 -24.93
C LYS A 457 6.72 21.96 -23.55
N PHE A 458 7.90 21.35 -23.49
CA PHE A 458 8.72 21.37 -22.28
C PHE A 458 9.28 22.77 -22.06
N VAL A 459 9.15 23.29 -20.83
CA VAL A 459 9.79 24.56 -20.46
C VAL A 459 11.26 24.32 -20.11
N SER A 460 12.17 24.80 -20.96
CA SER A 460 13.62 25.05 -20.75
C SER A 460 14.68 23.96 -21.08
N GLU A 461 15.96 24.33 -20.91
CA GLU A 461 17.21 24.06 -21.69
C GLU A 461 17.72 22.60 -21.83
N GLY A 462 16.88 21.58 -21.66
CA GLY A 462 17.30 20.18 -21.85
C GLY A 462 16.22 19.13 -21.54
N MET A 463 16.54 17.86 -21.84
CA MET A 463 15.62 16.72 -21.64
C MET A 463 15.25 16.53 -20.16
N PRO A 464 13.99 16.13 -19.85
CA PRO A 464 13.54 15.83 -18.49
C PRO A 464 14.47 14.85 -17.77
N LYS A 465 14.97 15.24 -16.59
CA LYS A 465 15.73 14.35 -15.71
C LYS A 465 14.90 14.08 -14.47
N VAL A 466 14.68 12.80 -14.20
CA VAL A 466 13.92 12.32 -13.06
C VAL A 466 14.86 12.04 -11.89
N SER A 467 14.53 12.55 -10.71
CA SER A 467 15.13 12.14 -9.45
C SER A 467 14.04 11.86 -8.41
N VAL A 468 14.38 11.07 -7.41
CA VAL A 468 13.48 10.76 -6.29
C VAL A 468 14.06 11.36 -5.03
N GLU A 469 13.22 12.05 -4.27
CA GLU A 469 13.57 12.54 -2.95
C GLU A 469 12.46 12.21 -1.95
N GLU A 470 12.83 12.17 -0.68
CA GLU A 470 11.86 12.19 0.41
C GLU A 470 11.57 13.65 0.78
N ALA A 471 10.31 14.02 0.78
CA ALA A 471 9.84 15.33 1.19
C ALA A 471 8.79 15.19 2.29
N PRO A 472 8.59 16.22 3.15
CA PRO A 472 7.48 16.22 4.09
C PRO A 472 6.15 16.00 3.37
N ILE A 473 5.29 15.16 3.95
CA ILE A 473 3.96 14.91 3.38
C ILE A 473 3.17 16.22 3.27
N ASN A 474 2.44 16.39 2.17
CA ASN A 474 1.64 17.60 1.93
C ASN A 474 0.13 17.29 1.94
N LYS A 475 -0.70 18.34 1.90
CA LYS A 475 -2.17 18.19 1.92
C LYS A 475 -2.74 17.45 0.71
N ALA A 476 -2.11 17.52 -0.46
CA ALA A 476 -2.58 16.80 -1.65
C ALA A 476 -2.40 15.29 -1.48
N ASP A 477 -1.27 14.85 -0.92
CA ASP A 477 -1.05 13.45 -0.58
C ASP A 477 -2.11 12.94 0.42
N VAL A 478 -2.39 13.75 1.46
CA VAL A 478 -3.41 13.41 2.47
C VAL A 478 -4.82 13.34 1.87
N SER A 479 -5.19 14.26 0.98
CA SER A 479 -6.48 14.22 0.27
C SER A 479 -6.65 12.95 -0.56
N ARG A 480 -5.56 12.44 -1.16
CA ARG A 480 -5.56 11.19 -1.91
C ARG A 480 -5.74 9.97 -1.00
N ILE A 481 -5.04 9.95 0.15
CA ILE A 481 -5.22 8.93 1.20
C ILE A 481 -6.66 8.88 1.70
N ILE A 482 -7.28 10.05 1.95
CA ILE A 482 -8.69 10.14 2.37
C ILE A 482 -9.62 9.62 1.28
N SER A 483 -9.40 10.04 0.04
CA SER A 483 -10.19 9.59 -1.09
C SER A 483 -10.13 8.07 -1.25
N LYS A 484 -8.96 7.45 -1.00
CA LYS A 484 -8.78 5.99 -1.01
C LYS A 484 -9.47 5.31 0.18
N ALA A 485 -9.31 5.85 1.39
CA ALA A 485 -9.91 5.31 2.61
C ALA A 485 -11.45 5.30 2.59
N LEU A 486 -12.06 6.25 1.89
CA LEU A 486 -13.51 6.39 1.75
C LEU A 486 -14.12 5.61 0.57
N ARG A 487 -13.30 4.92 -0.26
CA ARG A 487 -13.85 4.05 -1.32
C ARG A 487 -14.66 2.91 -0.70
N LYS A 488 -15.81 2.60 -1.30
CA LYS A 488 -16.64 1.47 -0.89
C LYS A 488 -15.89 0.17 -1.16
N VAL A 489 -15.88 -0.74 -0.19
CA VAL A 489 -15.37 -2.10 -0.40
C VAL A 489 -16.34 -2.83 -1.34
N PRO A 490 -15.90 -3.33 -2.50
CA PRO A 490 -16.73 -4.19 -3.33
C PRO A 490 -17.12 -5.45 -2.54
N GLY A 491 -18.41 -5.76 -2.44
CA GLY A 491 -18.88 -7.03 -1.88
C GLY A 491 -19.49 -7.03 -0.47
N LYS A 492 -19.65 -5.87 0.19
CA LYS A 492 -20.57 -5.75 1.35
C LYS A 492 -21.74 -4.84 0.98
N SER A 493 -22.80 -5.43 0.43
CA SER A 493 -24.12 -4.82 0.44
C SER A 493 -24.56 -4.60 1.89
N GLN A 494 -25.13 -3.43 2.18
CA GLN A 494 -25.93 -3.21 3.39
C GLN A 494 -27.15 -4.13 3.40
#